data_AF-D8P2E2-F1
#
_entry.id   AF-D8P2E2-F1
#
_cell.length_a   1.000
_cell.length_b   1.000
_cell.length_c   1.000
_cell.angle_alpha   90.00
_cell.angle_beta   90.00
_cell.angle_gamma   90.00
#
_symmetry.space_group_name_H-M   'P 1'
#
loop_
_entity.id
_entity.type
_entity.pdbx_description
1 polymer ?
#
loop_
_entity_poly.entity_id
_entity_poly.type
_entity_poly.pdbx_seq_one_letter_code
_entity_poly.pdbx_strand_id
1 'polypeptide(L)'
;MMPPHQTLEQAVLALAERQPLLRARDLAKRGLPTMVLSRLVAAGKLERIARGVYSLQGRALSEHRSLAESALRVPRGVVCLMSALRVHGIGTQAPFEVWMAIPPHTPTPSLDQPALRVVRMSGAAMTEGIEHVEIDGVPVPLFNLDKTVADCFKYRNKIGLDVALEALRDGWSQRRLTMDRLWHYATINRVTNVMRPYLESVTT
;
A
#
# COMPACT_ATOMS: atom_id res chain seq x y z
N MET A 1 -26.43 -3.14 20.22
CA MET A 1 -26.86 -3.74 21.50
C MET A 1 -26.03 -5.01 21.68
N MET A 2 -25.23 -5.13 22.74
CA MET A 2 -24.39 -6.31 22.99
C MET A 2 -25.26 -7.49 23.45
N PRO A 3 -25.03 -8.73 22.99
CA PRO A 3 -25.78 -9.90 23.45
C PRO A 3 -25.52 -10.19 24.95
N PRO A 4 -26.45 -10.88 25.65
CA PRO A 4 -26.58 -10.80 27.12
C PRO A 4 -25.42 -11.34 27.99
N HIS A 5 -24.36 -11.89 27.41
CA HIS A 5 -23.23 -12.48 28.17
C HIS A 5 -21.84 -12.17 27.59
N GLN A 6 -21.71 -11.23 26.64
CA GLN A 6 -20.41 -10.96 26.02
C GLN A 6 -19.60 -9.93 26.81
N THR A 7 -18.46 -10.32 27.37
CA THR A 7 -17.53 -9.38 28.02
C THR A 7 -16.93 -8.42 27.00
N LEU A 8 -16.47 -7.25 27.44
CA LEU A 8 -15.77 -6.29 26.57
C LEU A 8 -14.57 -6.93 25.86
N GLU A 9 -13.85 -7.82 26.53
CA GLU A 9 -12.76 -8.60 25.96
C GLU A 9 -13.22 -9.53 24.84
N GLN A 10 -14.30 -10.29 25.06
CA GLN A 10 -14.87 -11.17 24.04
C GLN A 10 -15.37 -10.39 22.83
N ALA A 11 -15.94 -9.20 23.02
CA ALA A 11 -16.36 -8.34 21.92
C ALA A 11 -15.17 -7.82 21.08
N VAL A 12 -14.06 -7.47 21.73
CA VAL A 12 -12.83 -7.06 21.03
C VAL A 12 -12.16 -8.24 20.32
N LEU A 13 -12.14 -9.44 20.92
CA LEU A 13 -11.61 -10.65 20.27
C LEU A 13 -12.46 -11.07 19.07
N ALA A 14 -13.79 -11.04 19.19
CA ALA A 14 -14.69 -11.31 18.07
C ALA A 14 -14.52 -10.29 16.93
N LEU A 15 -14.17 -9.04 17.26
CA LEU A 15 -13.80 -8.04 16.26
C LEU A 15 -12.44 -8.38 15.61
N ALA A 16 -11.46 -8.81 16.40
CA ALA A 16 -10.13 -9.21 15.93
C ALA A 16 -10.19 -10.43 15.00
N GLU A 17 -11.10 -11.37 15.25
CA GLU A 17 -11.32 -12.52 14.36
C GLU A 17 -11.75 -12.08 12.95
N ARG A 18 -12.53 -11.01 12.84
CA ARG A 18 -13.06 -10.52 11.56
C ARG A 18 -12.15 -9.49 10.89
N GLN A 19 -11.32 -8.78 11.67
CA GLN A 19 -10.45 -7.72 11.20
C GLN A 19 -9.00 -8.07 11.55
N PRO A 20 -8.18 -8.50 10.56
CA PRO A 20 -6.78 -8.88 10.79
C PRO A 20 -5.97 -7.79 11.48
N LEU A 21 -6.17 -6.54 11.07
CA LEU A 21 -5.58 -5.37 11.73
C LEU A 21 -6.65 -4.53 12.41
N LEU A 22 -6.57 -4.47 13.74
CA LEU A 22 -7.45 -3.71 14.62
C LEU A 22 -6.78 -2.40 15.02
N ARG A 23 -7.46 -1.26 14.86
CA ARG A 23 -6.98 0.03 15.38
C ARG A 23 -7.78 0.45 16.60
N ALA A 24 -7.16 1.25 17.47
CA ALA A 24 -7.84 1.85 18.61
C ALA A 24 -9.12 2.63 18.20
N ARG A 25 -9.10 3.28 17.04
CA ARG A 25 -10.27 3.97 16.48
C ARG A 25 -11.40 3.03 16.05
N ASP A 26 -11.10 1.80 15.68
CA ASP A 26 -12.12 0.82 15.26
C ASP A 26 -12.94 0.34 16.48
N LEU A 27 -12.32 0.30 17.67
CA LEU A 27 -13.01 0.13 18.95
C LEU A 27 -13.86 1.35 19.31
N ALA A 28 -13.29 2.55 19.19
CA ALA A 28 -14.00 3.80 19.52
C ALA A 28 -15.28 3.97 18.69
N LYS A 29 -15.24 3.63 17.39
CA LYS A 29 -16.42 3.62 16.50
C LYS A 29 -17.54 2.68 16.96
N ARG A 30 -17.23 1.68 17.78
CA ARG A 30 -18.16 0.69 18.33
C ARG A 30 -18.47 0.92 19.80
N GLY A 31 -18.02 2.04 20.38
CA GLY A 31 -18.18 2.35 21.80
C GLY A 31 -17.37 1.43 22.74
N LEU A 32 -16.36 0.71 22.21
CA LEU A 32 -15.53 -0.19 23.01
C LEU A 32 -14.35 0.60 23.62
N PRO A 33 -14.05 0.43 24.92
CA PRO A 33 -12.92 1.10 25.56
C PRO A 33 -11.57 0.63 25.00
N THR A 34 -10.72 1.57 24.59
CA THR A 34 -9.39 1.26 24.02
C THR A 34 -8.43 0.60 25.02
N MET A 35 -8.63 0.81 26.32
CA MET A 35 -7.89 0.14 27.40
C MET A 35 -7.95 -1.40 27.29
N VAL A 36 -9.03 -1.95 26.73
CA VAL A 36 -9.20 -3.40 26.52
C VAL A 36 -8.10 -3.96 25.62
N LEU A 37 -7.60 -3.19 24.64
CA LEU A 37 -6.50 -3.61 23.78
C LEU A 37 -5.23 -3.87 24.60
N SER A 38 -4.87 -2.94 25.49
CA SER A 38 -3.68 -3.11 26.35
C SER A 38 -3.81 -4.30 27.29
N ARG A 39 -5.02 -4.56 27.82
CA ARG A 39 -5.29 -5.76 28.64
C ARG A 39 -5.13 -7.05 27.84
N LEU A 40 -5.71 -7.11 26.64
CA LEU A 40 -5.63 -8.29 25.79
C LEU A 40 -4.20 -8.55 25.28
N VAL A 41 -3.39 -7.50 25.10
CA VAL A 41 -1.95 -7.63 24.81
C VAL A 41 -1.20 -8.18 26.02
N ALA A 42 -1.43 -7.64 27.21
CA ALA A 42 -0.81 -8.16 28.44
C ALA A 42 -1.20 -9.62 28.72
N ALA A 43 -2.41 -10.02 28.33
CA ALA A 43 -2.91 -11.39 28.42
C ALA A 43 -2.44 -12.31 27.27
N GLY A 44 -1.62 -11.82 26.34
CA GLY A 44 -1.09 -12.61 25.21
C GLY A 44 -2.14 -13.03 24.17
N LYS A 45 -3.34 -12.44 24.18
CA LYS A 45 -4.41 -12.73 23.21
C LYS A 45 -4.32 -11.87 21.96
N LEU A 46 -3.78 -10.67 22.10
CA LEU A 46 -3.42 -9.78 21.00
C LEU A 46 -1.93 -9.51 21.02
N GLU A 47 -1.38 -9.20 19.86
CA GLU A 47 -0.06 -8.59 19.73
C GLU A 47 -0.19 -7.17 19.20
N ARG A 48 0.71 -6.29 19.66
CA ARG A 48 0.82 -4.94 19.13
C ARG A 48 1.82 -4.94 18.00
N ILE A 49 1.29 -4.85 16.78
CA ILE A 49 2.07 -4.84 15.54
C ILE A 49 2.71 -3.48 15.28
N ALA A 50 1.98 -2.42 15.63
CA ALA A 50 2.39 -1.05 15.39
C ALA A 50 1.91 -0.15 16.52
N ARG A 51 2.30 1.13 16.46
CA ARG A 51 1.65 2.15 17.28
C ARG A 51 0.17 2.25 16.92
N GLY A 52 -0.69 1.79 17.83
CA GLY A 52 -2.15 1.86 17.70
C GLY A 52 -2.77 0.82 16.76
N VAL A 53 -2.02 -0.21 16.34
CA VAL A 53 -2.51 -1.33 15.51
C VAL A 53 -2.19 -2.65 16.19
N TYR A 54 -3.18 -3.53 16.20
CA TYR A 54 -3.21 -4.78 16.95
C TYR A 54 -3.66 -5.94 16.04
N SER A 55 -3.18 -7.15 16.31
CA SER A 55 -3.61 -8.38 15.63
C SER A 55 -3.84 -9.47 16.67
N LEU A 56 -4.57 -10.52 16.30
CA LEU A 56 -4.62 -11.77 17.08
C LEU A 56 -3.21 -12.36 17.18
N GLN A 57 -2.86 -12.85 18.36
CA GLN A 57 -1.58 -13.53 18.59
C GLN A 57 -1.45 -14.74 17.65
N GLY A 58 -0.32 -14.83 16.94
CA GLY A 58 0.00 -15.98 16.09
C GLY A 58 -0.82 -16.08 14.79
N ARG A 59 -1.64 -15.07 14.46
CA ARG A 59 -2.33 -15.03 13.16
C ARG A 59 -1.31 -14.84 12.04
N ALA A 60 -1.35 -15.74 11.05
CA ALA A 60 -0.69 -15.50 9.78
C ALA A 60 -1.31 -14.26 9.11
N LEU A 61 -0.48 -13.25 8.84
CA LEU A 61 -0.86 -12.03 8.15
C LEU A 61 -0.41 -12.10 6.69
N SER A 62 -1.03 -11.33 5.81
CA SER A 62 -0.73 -11.41 4.37
C SER A 62 0.72 -11.06 4.06
N GLU A 63 1.22 -11.52 2.91
CA GLU A 63 2.56 -11.16 2.42
C GLU A 63 2.74 -9.65 2.21
N HIS A 64 1.64 -8.91 2.12
CA HIS A 64 1.60 -7.47 1.91
C HIS A 64 1.28 -6.68 3.18
N ARG A 65 1.30 -7.33 4.36
CA ARG A 65 1.06 -6.70 5.67
C ARG A 65 1.82 -5.39 5.85
N SER A 66 3.08 -5.34 5.44
CA SER A 66 3.92 -4.15 5.51
C SER A 66 3.28 -2.95 4.79
N LEU A 67 2.56 -3.18 3.69
CA LEU A 67 1.84 -2.12 2.95
C LEU A 67 0.66 -1.58 3.74
N ALA A 68 -0.16 -2.47 4.33
CA ALA A 68 -1.25 -2.08 5.20
C ALA A 68 -0.74 -1.26 6.40
N GLU A 69 0.30 -1.78 7.05
CA GLU A 69 1.01 -1.12 8.13
C GLU A 69 1.55 0.26 7.76
N SER A 70 2.14 0.42 6.58
CA SER A 70 2.62 1.71 6.09
C SER A 70 1.46 2.66 5.77
N ALA A 71 0.42 2.20 5.09
CA ALA A 71 -0.75 3.02 4.76
C ALA A 71 -1.45 3.58 6.02
N LEU A 72 -1.52 2.80 7.10
CA LEU A 72 -2.06 3.26 8.37
C LEU A 72 -1.24 4.38 9.03
N ARG A 73 0.09 4.30 8.91
CA ARG A 73 1.03 5.25 9.54
C ARG A 73 1.35 6.45 8.64
N VAL A 74 1.06 6.35 7.34
CA VAL A 74 1.26 7.41 6.35
C VAL A 74 -0.07 7.77 5.67
N PRO A 75 -0.98 8.50 6.35
CA PRO A 75 -2.37 8.67 5.88
C PRO A 75 -2.53 9.42 4.54
N ARG A 76 -1.51 10.20 4.14
CA ARG A 76 -1.48 10.90 2.85
C ARG A 76 -0.60 10.20 1.82
N GLY A 77 -0.15 8.99 2.12
CA GLY A 77 0.74 8.22 1.26
C GLY A 77 0.00 7.26 0.35
N VAL A 78 0.60 6.97 -0.79
CA VAL A 78 0.09 6.03 -1.80
C VAL A 78 1.22 5.05 -2.13
N VAL A 79 0.94 3.75 -2.14
CA VAL A 79 1.91 2.73 -2.52
C VAL A 79 2.29 2.92 -3.99
N CYS A 80 3.59 2.93 -4.29
CA CYS A 80 4.10 3.27 -5.62
C CYS A 80 5.31 2.42 -6.04
N LEU A 81 5.73 2.56 -7.30
CA LEU A 81 6.95 1.96 -7.86
C LEU A 81 7.07 0.47 -7.53
N MET A 82 8.21 0.00 -7.01
CA MET A 82 8.46 -1.43 -6.81
C MET A 82 7.45 -2.11 -5.88
N SER A 83 6.96 -1.41 -4.85
CA SER A 83 5.90 -1.98 -4.00
C SER A 83 4.56 -2.08 -4.73
N ALA A 84 4.25 -1.13 -5.62
CA ALA A 84 3.04 -1.20 -6.43
C ALA A 84 3.14 -2.30 -7.50
N LEU A 85 4.29 -2.43 -8.17
CA LEU A 85 4.56 -3.53 -9.11
C LEU A 85 4.35 -4.89 -8.45
N ARG A 86 4.88 -5.07 -7.22
CA ARG A 86 4.70 -6.30 -6.46
C ARG A 86 3.23 -6.62 -6.18
N VAL A 87 2.42 -5.64 -5.75
CA VAL A 87 0.97 -5.85 -5.53
C VAL A 87 0.26 -6.17 -6.83
N HIS A 88 0.67 -5.55 -7.94
CA HIS A 88 0.12 -5.86 -9.25
C HIS A 88 0.61 -7.20 -9.80
N GLY A 89 1.55 -7.90 -9.15
CA GLY A 89 2.15 -9.14 -9.68
C GLY A 89 2.91 -8.91 -10.98
N ILE A 90 3.60 -7.76 -11.09
CA ILE A 90 4.36 -7.36 -12.28
C ILE A 90 5.85 -7.32 -11.97
N GLY A 91 6.62 -7.93 -12.87
CA GLY A 91 8.07 -8.05 -12.77
C GLY A 91 8.50 -8.95 -11.62
N THR A 92 9.81 -9.01 -11.42
CA THR A 92 10.45 -9.93 -10.46
C THR A 92 10.93 -9.25 -9.19
N GLN A 93 10.67 -7.94 -9.06
CA GLN A 93 11.21 -7.11 -7.98
C GLN A 93 10.55 -7.45 -6.64
N ALA A 94 11.36 -7.80 -5.64
CA ALA A 94 10.93 -8.04 -4.26
C ALA A 94 11.61 -7.06 -3.29
N PRO A 95 11.21 -5.77 -3.29
CA PRO A 95 11.86 -4.77 -2.44
C PRO A 95 11.64 -5.09 -0.95
N PHE A 96 12.68 -4.92 -0.14
CA PHE A 96 12.59 -5.00 1.32
C PHE A 96 11.89 -3.77 1.93
N GLU A 97 11.92 -2.63 1.21
CA GLU A 97 11.30 -1.37 1.60
C GLU A 97 9.89 -1.23 1.04
N VAL A 98 9.02 -0.56 1.79
CA VAL A 98 7.72 -0.11 1.30
C VAL A 98 7.87 1.25 0.61
N TRP A 99 7.65 1.27 -0.70
CA TRP A 99 7.71 2.46 -1.53
C TRP A 99 6.40 3.25 -1.45
N MET A 100 6.49 4.48 -0.93
CA MET A 100 5.34 5.35 -0.70
C MET A 100 5.55 6.70 -1.36
N ALA A 101 4.61 7.08 -2.23
CA ALA A 101 4.47 8.44 -2.72
C ALA A 101 3.78 9.29 -1.65
N ILE A 102 4.32 10.48 -1.35
CA ILE A 102 3.68 11.44 -0.44
C ILE A 102 3.76 12.87 -1.01
N PRO A 103 2.85 13.78 -0.60
CA PRO A 103 2.87 15.16 -1.05
C PRO A 103 4.16 15.89 -0.65
N PRO A 104 4.52 16.98 -1.34
CA PRO A 104 5.63 17.85 -0.92
C PRO A 104 5.38 18.39 0.49
N HIS A 105 6.45 18.73 1.19
CA HIS A 105 6.40 19.30 2.55
C HIS A 105 5.72 18.43 3.64
N THR A 106 5.33 17.19 3.33
CA THR A 106 4.89 16.23 4.36
C THR A 106 6.12 15.74 5.13
N PRO A 107 6.19 15.74 6.47
CA PRO A 107 7.31 15.12 7.17
C PRO A 107 7.46 13.64 6.76
N THR A 108 8.69 13.18 6.54
CA THR A 108 8.92 11.76 6.29
C THR A 108 8.57 10.98 7.56
N PRO A 109 7.63 10.02 7.52
CA PRO A 109 7.28 9.23 8.68
C PRO A 109 8.49 8.37 9.10
N SER A 110 8.89 8.47 10.37
CA SER A 110 9.92 7.58 10.92
C SER A 110 9.24 6.31 11.42
N LEU A 111 9.55 5.18 10.78
CA LEU A 111 9.09 3.86 11.17
C LEU A 111 10.31 2.99 11.48
N ASP A 112 10.30 2.32 12.63
CA ASP A 112 11.33 1.33 12.94
C ASP A 112 11.20 0.14 11.98
N GLN A 113 9.96 -0.33 11.77
CA GLN A 113 9.57 -1.31 10.75
C GLN A 113 8.11 -1.09 10.31
N PRO A 114 7.77 -1.39 9.04
CA PRO A 114 8.70 -1.71 7.94
C PRO A 114 9.48 -0.47 7.46
N ALA A 115 10.64 -0.68 6.84
CA ALA A 115 11.43 0.39 6.24
C ALA A 115 10.65 1.08 5.11
N LEU A 116 10.66 2.42 5.09
CA LEU A 116 9.96 3.20 4.08
C LEU A 116 10.93 3.82 3.07
N ARG A 117 10.61 3.68 1.79
CA ARG A 117 11.23 4.46 0.73
C ARG A 117 10.26 5.51 0.20
N VAL A 118 10.55 6.76 0.51
CA VAL A 118 9.64 7.87 0.21
C VAL A 118 9.96 8.51 -1.14
N VAL A 119 8.92 8.70 -1.94
CA VAL A 119 8.94 9.48 -3.18
C VAL A 119 8.04 10.70 -3.04
N ARG A 120 8.55 11.87 -3.41
CA ARG A 120 7.75 13.10 -3.43
C ARG A 120 7.10 13.26 -4.78
N MET A 121 5.77 13.39 -4.78
CA MET A 121 4.98 13.69 -5.97
C MET A 121 4.06 14.87 -5.68
N SER A 122 3.70 15.64 -6.71
CA SER A 122 2.79 16.78 -6.60
C SER A 122 1.79 16.80 -7.75
N GLY A 123 0.72 17.58 -7.58
CA GLY A 123 -0.32 17.76 -8.60
C GLY A 123 -0.96 16.45 -9.05
N ALA A 124 -1.27 16.36 -10.35
CA ALA A 124 -1.87 15.17 -10.97
C ALA A 124 -1.02 13.90 -10.77
N ALA A 125 0.32 14.01 -10.75
CA ALA A 125 1.18 12.85 -10.54
C ALA A 125 1.02 12.20 -9.14
N MET A 126 0.54 12.95 -8.14
CA MET A 126 0.27 12.46 -6.79
C MET A 126 -1.18 11.98 -6.60
N THR A 127 -2.11 12.49 -7.42
CA THR A 127 -3.56 12.39 -7.14
C THR A 127 -4.30 11.51 -8.13
N GLU A 128 -3.80 11.35 -9.36
CA GLU A 128 -4.44 10.51 -10.37
C GLU A 128 -3.96 9.05 -10.34
N GLY A 129 -4.86 8.16 -10.76
CA GLY A 129 -4.58 6.74 -10.87
C GLY A 129 -4.49 6.01 -9.54
N ILE A 130 -5.10 6.54 -8.47
CA ILE A 130 -5.16 5.87 -7.16
C ILE A 130 -6.33 4.89 -7.14
N GLU A 131 -6.03 3.65 -6.80
CA GLU A 131 -6.98 2.59 -6.49
C GLU A 131 -6.79 2.15 -5.02
N HIS A 132 -7.75 1.39 -4.50
CA HIS A 132 -7.65 0.82 -3.15
C HIS A 132 -7.67 -0.70 -3.23
N VAL A 133 -6.66 -1.32 -2.60
CA VAL A 133 -6.59 -2.78 -2.45
C VAL A 133 -6.79 -3.11 -0.98
N GLU A 134 -7.71 -4.03 -0.68
CA GLU A 134 -7.93 -4.51 0.68
C GLU A 134 -6.79 -5.46 1.08
N ILE A 135 -5.97 -5.03 2.05
CA ILE A 135 -4.86 -5.82 2.61
C ILE A 135 -5.05 -5.89 4.12
N ASP A 136 -5.24 -7.09 4.64
CA ASP A 136 -5.44 -7.33 6.08
C ASP A 136 -6.57 -6.46 6.70
N GLY A 137 -7.61 -6.17 5.90
CA GLY A 137 -8.77 -5.33 6.26
C GLY A 137 -8.49 -3.82 6.23
N VAL A 138 -7.37 -3.40 5.65
CA VAL A 138 -7.02 -2.00 5.41
C VAL A 138 -7.20 -1.69 3.93
N PRO A 139 -7.99 -0.66 3.57
CA PRO A 139 -8.02 -0.14 2.21
C PRO A 139 -6.71 0.60 1.94
N VAL A 140 -5.76 -0.06 1.28
CA VAL A 140 -4.44 0.48 0.99
C VAL A 140 -4.49 1.28 -0.32
N PRO A 141 -4.22 2.60 -0.29
CA PRO A 141 -4.13 3.40 -1.51
C PRO A 141 -2.89 2.99 -2.30
N LEU A 142 -3.08 2.72 -3.58
CA LEU A 142 -2.11 2.14 -4.49
C LEU A 142 -2.25 2.81 -5.86
N PHE A 143 -1.14 3.12 -6.54
CA PHE A 143 -1.25 3.53 -7.94
C PHE A 143 -1.65 2.33 -8.83
N ASN A 144 -2.60 2.54 -9.74
CA ASN A 144 -3.00 1.56 -10.72
C ASN A 144 -1.83 1.17 -11.64
N LEU A 145 -2.00 0.09 -12.39
CA LEU A 145 -0.89 -0.49 -13.12
C LEU A 145 -0.33 0.44 -14.22
N ASP A 146 -1.20 1.05 -15.04
CA ASP A 146 -0.77 1.97 -16.11
C ASP A 146 0.03 3.16 -15.53
N LYS A 147 -0.44 3.75 -14.42
CA LYS A 147 0.25 4.83 -13.70
C LYS A 147 1.58 4.35 -13.13
N THR A 148 1.60 3.16 -12.53
CA THR A 148 2.81 2.57 -11.95
C THR A 148 3.90 2.38 -13.00
N VAL A 149 3.56 1.88 -14.20
CA VAL A 149 4.51 1.74 -15.31
C VAL A 149 5.06 3.11 -15.73
N ALA A 150 4.19 4.11 -15.92
CA ALA A 150 4.65 5.46 -16.26
C ALA A 150 5.53 6.10 -15.17
N ASP A 151 5.21 5.86 -13.89
CA ASP A 151 6.03 6.29 -12.76
C ASP A 151 7.40 5.62 -12.77
N CYS A 152 7.48 4.33 -13.12
CA CYS A 152 8.76 3.64 -13.24
C CYS A 152 9.68 4.33 -14.26
N PHE A 153 9.17 4.77 -15.40
CA PHE A 153 9.96 5.57 -16.35
C PHE A 153 10.37 6.93 -15.79
N LYS A 154 9.48 7.60 -15.05
CA LYS A 154 9.80 8.89 -14.39
C LYS A 154 10.91 8.75 -13.36
N TYR A 155 10.89 7.67 -12.59
CA TYR A 155 11.84 7.42 -11.53
C TYR A 155 12.90 6.37 -11.89
N ARG A 156 13.12 6.11 -13.19
CA ARG A 156 14.13 5.14 -13.70
C ARG A 156 15.54 5.37 -13.16
N ASN A 157 15.91 6.61 -12.87
CA ASN A 157 17.22 6.93 -12.26
C ASN A 157 17.33 6.47 -10.79
N LYS A 158 16.20 6.17 -10.14
CA LYS A 158 16.14 5.67 -8.75
C LYS A 158 15.94 4.17 -8.67
N ILE A 159 15.23 3.57 -9.61
CA ILE A 159 14.84 2.15 -9.57
C ILE A 159 15.50 1.30 -10.65
N GLY A 160 16.16 1.90 -11.65
CA GLY A 160 16.66 1.22 -12.83
C GLY A 160 15.73 1.38 -14.04
N LEU A 161 16.32 1.51 -15.24
CA LEU A 161 15.56 1.52 -16.50
C LEU A 161 15.07 0.11 -16.86
N ASP A 162 15.87 -0.90 -16.56
CA ASP A 162 15.53 -2.32 -16.66
C ASP A 162 14.23 -2.65 -15.92
N VAL A 163 14.04 -2.15 -14.70
CA VAL A 163 12.78 -2.33 -13.94
C VAL A 163 11.59 -1.69 -14.66
N ALA A 164 11.76 -0.50 -15.24
CA ALA A 164 10.70 0.16 -16.01
C ALA A 164 10.35 -0.59 -17.30
N LEU A 165 11.35 -1.14 -17.98
CA LEU A 165 11.18 -1.94 -19.20
C LEU A 165 10.52 -3.29 -18.90
N GLU A 166 10.94 -3.96 -17.83
CA GLU A 166 10.32 -5.20 -17.34
C GLU A 166 8.84 -4.95 -17.05
N ALA A 167 8.52 -3.90 -16.28
CA ALA A 167 7.14 -3.57 -15.93
C ALA A 167 6.25 -3.29 -17.15
N LEU A 168 6.77 -2.58 -18.16
CA LEU A 168 6.04 -2.33 -19.40
C LEU A 168 5.80 -3.62 -20.18
N ARG A 169 6.84 -4.43 -20.38
CA ARG A 169 6.77 -5.67 -21.16
C ARG A 169 5.83 -6.69 -20.53
N ASP A 170 5.94 -6.88 -19.22
CA ASP A 170 5.14 -7.85 -18.46
C ASP A 170 3.68 -7.39 -18.35
N GLY A 171 3.42 -6.13 -18.03
CA GLY A 171 2.05 -5.61 -18.01
C GLY A 171 1.36 -5.67 -19.38
N TRP A 172 2.13 -5.47 -20.46
CA TRP A 172 1.62 -5.55 -21.83
C TRP A 172 1.35 -6.99 -22.25
N SER A 173 2.28 -7.92 -21.98
CA SER A 173 2.11 -9.35 -22.31
C SER A 173 0.94 -9.97 -21.56
N GLN A 174 0.70 -9.55 -20.32
CA GLN A 174 -0.46 -9.92 -19.51
C GLN A 174 -1.77 -9.26 -19.96
N ARG A 175 -1.75 -8.37 -20.97
CA ARG A 175 -2.91 -7.61 -21.49
C ARG A 175 -3.62 -6.78 -20.42
N ARG A 176 -2.87 -6.26 -19.46
CA ARG A 176 -3.40 -5.45 -18.33
C ARG A 176 -3.12 -3.96 -18.48
N LEU A 177 -2.43 -3.58 -19.56
CA LEU A 177 -2.12 -2.20 -19.92
C LEU A 177 -2.89 -1.80 -21.16
N THR A 178 -3.19 -0.50 -21.28
CA THR A 178 -3.73 0.06 -22.52
C THR A 178 -2.87 1.21 -23.00
N MET A 179 -2.71 1.34 -24.32
CA MET A 179 -1.87 2.39 -24.90
C MET A 179 -2.38 3.79 -24.51
N ASP A 180 -3.69 4.01 -24.55
CA ASP A 180 -4.32 5.28 -24.15
C ASP A 180 -3.97 5.69 -22.71
N ARG A 181 -4.15 4.77 -21.74
CA ARG A 181 -3.81 5.04 -20.33
C ARG A 181 -2.32 5.24 -20.10
N LEU A 182 -1.46 4.47 -20.80
CA LEU A 182 -0.01 4.68 -20.74
C LEU A 182 0.37 6.07 -21.24
N TRP A 183 -0.20 6.54 -22.35
CA TRP A 183 0.03 7.91 -22.87
C TRP A 183 -0.52 8.98 -21.93
N HIS A 184 -1.69 8.78 -21.34
CA HIS A 184 -2.29 9.67 -20.34
C HIS A 184 -1.33 9.89 -19.17
N TYR A 185 -0.90 8.80 -18.51
CA TYR A 185 -0.02 8.91 -17.36
C TYR A 185 1.41 9.32 -17.74
N ALA A 186 1.91 8.97 -18.93
CA ALA A 186 3.19 9.46 -19.42
C ALA A 186 3.20 10.99 -19.56
N THR A 187 2.08 11.57 -20.00
CA THR A 187 1.89 13.02 -20.13
C THR A 187 1.86 13.70 -18.77
N ILE A 188 1.06 13.18 -17.83
CA ILE A 188 1.04 13.66 -16.42
C ILE A 188 2.45 13.63 -15.81
N ASN A 189 3.19 12.55 -16.09
CA ASN A 189 4.53 12.36 -15.57
C ASN A 189 5.64 13.07 -16.34
N ARG A 190 5.32 13.71 -17.47
CA ARG A 190 6.27 14.38 -18.38
C ARG A 190 7.37 13.44 -18.88
N VAL A 191 7.02 12.19 -19.14
CA VAL A 191 7.91 11.13 -19.63
C VAL A 191 7.53 10.61 -21.02
N THR A 192 6.62 11.30 -21.70
CA THR A 192 6.15 10.96 -23.04
C THR A 192 7.29 10.66 -24.02
N ASN A 193 8.30 11.54 -24.12
CA ASN A 193 9.44 11.33 -25.01
C ASN A 193 10.36 10.18 -24.57
N VAL A 194 10.43 9.93 -23.26
CA VAL A 194 11.21 8.82 -22.71
C VAL A 194 10.54 7.49 -23.02
N MET A 195 9.22 7.43 -22.91
CA MET A 195 8.44 6.20 -23.10
C MET A 195 8.21 5.86 -24.57
N ARG A 196 8.09 6.87 -25.45
CA ARG A 196 7.77 6.71 -26.88
C ARG A 196 8.50 5.55 -27.56
N PRO A 197 9.85 5.45 -27.57
CA PRO A 197 10.54 4.38 -28.29
C PRO A 197 10.17 2.98 -27.75
N TYR A 198 9.88 2.87 -26.46
CA TYR A 198 9.52 1.60 -25.82
C TYR A 198 8.07 1.20 -26.08
N LEU A 199 7.14 2.16 -26.14
CA LEU A 199 5.75 1.93 -26.50
C LEU A 199 5.60 1.45 -27.96
N GLU A 200 6.41 1.99 -28.86
CA GLU A 200 6.47 1.54 -30.27
C GLU A 200 6.99 0.10 -30.36
N SER A 201 7.98 -0.27 -29.54
CA SER A 201 8.55 -1.63 -29.55
C SER A 201 7.62 -2.73 -29.06
N VAL A 202 6.64 -2.43 -28.19
CA VAL A 202 5.72 -3.46 -27.65
C VAL A 202 4.48 -3.65 -28.52
N THR A 203 4.26 -2.76 -29.48
CA THR A 203 3.15 -2.82 -30.45
C THR A 203 3.53 -3.43 -31.79
N THR A 204 4.84 -3.64 -32.02
CA THR A 204 5.40 -4.32 -33.19
C THR A 204 5.57 -5.80 -32.90
#